data_AF-A0A6L9G6P2-F1
#
_entry.id   AF-A0A6L9G6P2-F1
#
_cell.length_a   1.000
_cell.length_b   1.000
_cell.length_c   1.000
_cell.angle_alpha   90.00
_cell.angle_beta   90.00
_cell.angle_gamma   90.00
#
_symmetry.space_group_name_H-M   'P 1'
#
loop_
_entity.id
_entity.type
_entity.pdbx_description
1 polymer ?
#
loop_
_entity_poly.entity_id
_entity_poly.type
_entity_poly.pdbx_seq_one_letter_code
_entity_poly.pdbx_strand_id
1 'polypeptide(L)' 'MEVAQFLVSFEDLRGVAGWCRNPWDMAEELGVTEQVIIDRLQTLDGDQIQQLWPASEHTA' A
#
# COMPACT_ATOMS: atom_id res chain seq x y z
N MET A 1 2.22 -8.78 15.12
CA MET A 1 1.97 -7.99 13.89
C MET A 1 1.60 -6.55 14.25
N GLU A 2 2.46 -5.81 14.97
CA GLU A 2 2.17 -4.40 15.32
C GLU A 2 3.19 -3.41 14.75
N VAL A 3 4.32 -3.87 14.21
CA VAL A 3 5.44 -3.00 13.80
C VAL A 3 5.24 -2.40 12.40
N ALA A 4 4.62 -3.12 11.46
CA ALA A 4 4.49 -2.66 10.07
C ALA A 4 3.63 -1.38 9.92
N GLN A 5 2.57 -1.27 10.73
CA GLN A 5 1.70 -0.08 10.79
C GLN A 5 2.39 1.17 11.35
N PHE A 6 3.47 1.01 12.13
CA PHE A 6 4.31 2.12 12.59
C PHE A 6 5.38 2.52 11.57
N LEU A 7 5.79 1.61 10.70
CA LEU A 7 6.84 1.85 9.70
C LEU A 7 6.30 2.49 8.43
N VAL A 8 5.09 2.12 8.01
CA VAL A 8 4.45 2.64 6.79
C VAL A 8 3.08 3.21 7.13
N SER A 9 2.97 4.54 7.06
CA SER A 9 1.70 5.22 7.23
C SER A 9 0.76 4.90 6.06
N PHE A 10 -0.54 5.03 6.27
CA PHE A 10 -1.49 4.86 5.17
C PHE A 10 -1.34 5.96 4.10
N GLU A 11 -0.92 7.16 4.49
CA GLU A 11 -0.75 8.29 3.58
C GLU A 11 0.43 8.07 2.63
N ASP A 12 1.55 7.57 3.16
CA ASP A 12 2.72 7.21 2.35
C ASP A 12 2.38 6.09 1.38
N LEU A 13 1.69 5.05 1.89
CA LEU A 13 1.24 3.93 1.07
C LEU A 13 0.29 4.37 -0.04
N ARG A 14 -0.62 5.32 0.24
CA ARG A 14 -1.50 5.93 -0.77
C ARG A 14 -0.74 6.74 -1.81
N GLY A 15 0.31 7.44 -1.39
CA GLY A 15 1.19 8.21 -2.28
C GLY A 15 1.85 7.33 -3.34
N VAL A 16 2.33 6.14 -2.96
CA VAL A 16 2.95 5.19 -3.90
C VAL A 16 1.92 4.33 -4.65
N ALA A 17 0.81 3.98 -4.02
CA ALA A 17 -0.23 3.15 -4.64
C ALA A 17 -0.89 3.79 -5.88
N GLY A 18 -0.85 5.12 -5.98
CA GLY A 18 -1.39 5.87 -7.11
C GLY A 18 -0.66 5.63 -8.44
N TRP A 19 0.58 5.15 -8.42
CA TRP A 19 1.37 4.88 -9.63
C TRP A 19 2.04 3.50 -9.63
N CYS A 20 2.03 2.79 -8.50
CA CYS A 20 2.63 1.48 -8.35
C CYS A 20 1.68 0.48 -7.67
N ARG A 21 1.61 -0.74 -8.22
CA ARG A 21 0.85 -1.88 -7.64
C ARG A 21 1.75 -3.03 -7.18
N ASN A 22 3.07 -2.91 -7.37
CA ASN A 22 4.05 -3.94 -7.04
C ASN A 22 4.64 -3.66 -5.64
N PRO A 23 4.48 -4.58 -4.68
CA PRO A 23 5.05 -4.43 -3.33
C PRO A 23 6.57 -4.19 -3.30
N TRP A 24 7.32 -4.75 -4.25
CA TRP A 24 8.76 -4.58 -4.34
C TRP A 24 9.15 -3.13 -4.67
N ASP A 25 8.55 -2.56 -5.71
CA ASP A 25 8.77 -1.17 -6.11
C ASP A 25 8.28 -0.20 -5.02
N MET A 26 7.14 -0.49 -4.38
CA MET A 26 6.65 0.31 -3.23
C MET A 26 7.62 0.29 -2.05
N ALA A 27 8.29 -0.84 -1.82
CA ALA A 27 9.26 -0.99 -0.74
C ALA A 27 10.55 -0.21 -1.02
N GLU A 28 11.04 -0.23 -2.26
CA GLU A 28 12.19 0.57 -2.69
C GLU A 28 11.92 2.07 -2.47
N GLU A 29 10.76 2.57 -2.88
CA GLU A 29 10.38 3.97 -2.74
C GLU A 29 10.20 4.43 -1.29
N LEU A 30 9.62 3.56 -0.46
CA LEU A 30 9.38 3.85 0.96
C LEU A 30 10.60 3.52 1.85
N GLY A 31 11.68 2.98 1.28
CA GLY A 31 12.89 2.62 2.02
C GLY A 31 12.66 1.51 3.04
N VAL A 32 11.73 0.59 2.77
CA VAL A 32 11.39 -0.55 3.65
C VAL A 32 11.60 -1.88 2.92
N THR A 33 11.36 -3.00 3.59
CA THR A 33 11.39 -4.31 2.94
C THR A 33 10.05 -4.63 2.30
N GLU A 34 10.07 -5.45 1.25
CA GLU A 34 8.85 -5.95 0.59
C GLU A 34 7.87 -6.59 1.59
N GLN A 35 8.40 -7.36 2.57
CA GLN A 35 7.59 -7.99 3.60
C GLN A 35 6.82 -6.97 4.45
N VAL A 36 7.40 -5.79 4.74
CA VAL A 36 6.70 -4.72 5.49
C VAL A 36 5.52 -4.18 4.69
N ILE A 37 5.66 -4.04 3.37
CA ILE A 37 4.57 -3.61 2.49
C ILE A 37 3.47 -4.67 2.44
N ILE A 38 3.83 -5.95 2.27
CA ILE A 38 2.88 -7.07 2.26
C ILE A 38 2.11 -7.13 3.59
N ASP A 39 2.83 -7.09 4.72
CA ASP A 39 2.22 -7.10 6.05
C ASP A 39 1.31 -5.87 6.24
N ARG A 40 1.72 -4.70 5.76
CA ARG A 40 0.91 -3.48 5.86
C ARG A 40 -0.36 -3.58 5.03
N LEU A 41 -0.29 -4.07 3.79
CA LEU A 41 -1.46 -4.26 2.94
C LEU A 41 -2.47 -5.24 3.55
N GLN A 42 -1.99 -6.29 4.23
CA GLN A 42 -2.86 -7.23 4.96
C GLN A 42 -3.59 -6.62 6.15
N THR A 43 -3.11 -5.50 6.69
CA THR A 43 -3.79 -4.79 7.79
C THR A 43 -4.86 -3.81 7.33
N LEU A 44 -5.00 -3.60 6.02
CA LEU A 44 -5.99 -2.66 5.47
C LEU A 44 -7.37 -3.30 5.37
N ASP A 45 -8.41 -2.52 5.65
CA ASP A 45 -9.79 -2.90 5.39
C ASP A 45 -10.20 -2.62 3.93
N GLY A 46 -11.42 -3.04 3.57
CA GLY A 46 -11.95 -2.87 2.22
C GLY A 46 -12.09 -1.41 1.79
N ASP A 47 -12.34 -0.49 2.71
CA ASP A 47 -12.49 0.94 2.41
C ASP A 47 -11.12 1.57 2.15
N GLN A 48 -10.10 1.18 2.91
CA GLN A 48 -8.72 1.60 2.71
C GLN A 48 -8.15 1.05 1.40
N ILE A 49 -8.41 -0.22 1.08
CA ILE A 49 -8.01 -0.80 -0.21
C ILE A 49 -8.66 -0.05 -1.38
N GLN A 50 -9.96 0.28 -1.28
CA GLN A 50 -10.65 1.10 -2.31
C GLN A 50 -10.09 2.52 -2.43
N GLN A 51 -9.54 3.09 -1.35
CA GLN A 51 -8.87 4.39 -1.43
C GLN A 51 -7.49 4.33 -2.08
N LEU A 52 -6.77 3.20 -1.97
CA LEU A 52 -5.50 2.98 -2.67
C LEU A 52 -5.73 2.72 -4.16
N TRP A 53 -6.69 1.85 -4.48
CA TRP A 53 -7.04 1.47 -5.84
C TRP A 53 -8.55 1.54 -6.03
N PRO A 54 -9.09 2.74 -6.31
CA PRO A 54 -10.51 2.90 -6.55
C PRO A 54 -10.93 2.01 -7.71
N ALA A 55 -12.06 1.31 -7.56
CA ALA A 55 -12.61 0.41 -8.59
C ALA A 55 -12.97 1.12 -9.92
N SER A 56 -12.88 2.45 -9.95
CA SER A 56 -13.13 3.33 -11.08
C SER A 56 -12.00 3.31 -12.13
N GLU A 57 -11.59 2.12 -12.59
CA GLU A 57 -10.85 1.95 -13.85
C GLU A 57 -11.28 0.68 -14.61
N HIS A 58 -12.58 0.31 -14.53
CA HIS A 58 -13.21 -0.57 -15.51
C HIS A 58 -14.24 0.21 -16.35
N THR A 59 -13.76 1.24 -17.06
CA THR A 59 -14.49 1.83 -18.19
C THR A 59 -13.52 2.05 -19.34
N ALA A 60 -13.14 0.97 -20.01
CA ALA A 60 -12.61 0.96 -21.37
C ALA A 60 -12.85 -0.42 -21.98
#